data_AF-M3H3X0-F1
#
_entry.id   AF-M3H3X0-F1
#
_cell.length_a   1.000
_cell.length_b   1.000
_cell.length_c   1.000
_cell.angle_alpha   90.00
_cell.angle_beta   90.00
_cell.angle_gamma   90.00
#
_symmetry.space_group_name_H-M   'P 1'
#
loop_
_entity.id
_entity.type
_entity.pdbx_description
1 polymer ?
#
loop_
_entity_poly.entity_id
_entity_poly.type
_entity_poly.pdbx_seq_one_letter_code
_entity_poly.pdbx_strand_id
1 'polypeptide(L)'
;MIKIIKMGLVALVIFTLLPFCKNEEKVDMNEILGILLLKKNSESEGESLGLKIAFSTRFKKSSGEILSCHEWTAAFLDKKALWNQSGQTFVDRMKAIYGYDMAYDIIDGPCVVPNKVVACNYEGFMGINEPVPNVYSYDGERDYFVPIWRSYDGFADVKNGKDLCNKLGRYGHATHYKCFVPGQCWEN
;
A
#
# COMPACT_ATOMS: atom_id res chain seq x y z
N MET A 1 29.11 -51.49 -14.56
CA MET A 1 28.18 -51.51 -13.39
C MET A 1 28.55 -50.38 -12.45
N ILE A 2 27.77 -49.30 -12.40
CA ILE A 2 27.62 -48.46 -11.20
C ILE A 2 26.16 -47.98 -11.23
N LYS A 3 25.34 -48.50 -10.31
CA LYS A 3 23.94 -48.12 -10.16
C LYS A 3 23.71 -47.76 -8.68
N ILE A 4 23.09 -46.59 -8.50
CA ILE A 4 22.18 -46.27 -7.38
C ILE A 4 22.85 -46.11 -6.01
N ILE A 5 23.42 -44.92 -5.74
CA ILE A 5 23.60 -44.40 -4.37
C ILE A 5 23.39 -42.87 -4.37
N LYS A 6 22.14 -42.40 -4.51
CA LYS A 6 21.78 -41.00 -4.17
C LYS A 6 20.34 -40.82 -3.66
N MET A 7 19.63 -41.90 -3.32
CA MET A 7 18.25 -41.83 -2.81
C MET A 7 18.13 -42.09 -1.29
N GLY A 8 19.22 -42.48 -0.61
CA GLY A 8 19.18 -42.83 0.81
C GLY A 8 19.29 -41.64 1.78
N LEU A 9 19.83 -40.50 1.36
CA LEU A 9 20.08 -39.37 2.28
C LEU A 9 18.86 -38.43 2.46
N VAL A 10 17.94 -38.40 1.50
CA VAL A 10 16.76 -37.51 1.58
C VAL A 10 15.71 -38.08 2.53
N ALA A 11 15.59 -39.41 2.64
CA ALA A 11 14.63 -40.05 3.53
C ALA A 11 15.00 -39.93 5.02
N LEU A 12 16.30 -39.88 5.36
CA LEU A 12 16.74 -39.82 6.76
C LEU A 12 16.54 -38.43 7.39
N VAL A 13 16.64 -37.35 6.61
CA VAL A 13 16.44 -35.97 7.09
C VAL A 13 14.96 -35.68 7.36
N ILE A 14 14.05 -36.31 6.62
CA ILE A 14 12.60 -36.18 6.84
C ILE A 14 12.19 -36.86 8.16
N PHE A 15 12.84 -37.97 8.55
CA PHE A 15 12.48 -38.71 9.76
C PHE A 15 13.02 -38.10 11.06
N THR A 16 14.15 -37.39 11.05
CA THR A 16 14.70 -36.78 12.27
C THR A 16 14.04 -35.46 12.68
N LEU A 17 13.19 -34.88 11.82
CA LEU A 17 12.40 -33.69 12.13
C LEU A 17 10.97 -34.02 12.64
N LEU A 18 10.59 -35.31 12.69
CA LEU A 18 9.26 -35.74 13.09
C LEU A 18 8.94 -35.81 14.59
N PRO A 19 9.85 -35.65 15.59
CA PRO A 19 9.42 -35.76 16.98
C PRO A 19 8.90 -34.43 17.60
N PHE A 20 8.78 -33.33 16.84
CA PHE A 20 8.21 -32.07 17.33
C PHE A 20 6.83 -31.68 16.77
N CYS A 21 6.09 -32.61 16.17
CA CYS A 21 4.65 -32.41 15.90
C CYS A 21 3.82 -33.19 16.91
N LYS A 22 3.87 -32.73 18.17
CA LYS A 22 2.85 -33.07 19.17
C LYS A 22 2.28 -31.78 19.77
N ASN A 23 1.80 -30.93 18.87
CA ASN A 23 0.68 -30.04 19.10
C ASN A 23 -0.12 -30.11 17.81
N GLU A 24 -1.27 -30.80 17.83
CA GLU A 24 -2.32 -30.53 16.86
C GLU A 24 -2.90 -29.15 17.20
N GLU A 25 -2.12 -28.09 16.96
CA GLU A 25 -2.71 -26.79 16.73
C GLU A 25 -3.56 -26.97 15.48
N LYS A 26 -4.89 -26.85 15.63
CA LYS A 26 -5.79 -26.71 14.49
C LYS A 26 -5.29 -25.51 13.71
N VAL A 27 -4.56 -25.78 12.65
CA VAL A 27 -4.15 -24.77 11.68
C VAL A 27 -5.42 -24.10 11.19
N ASP A 28 -5.69 -22.89 11.67
CA ASP A 28 -6.89 -22.16 11.30
C ASP A 28 -6.72 -21.72 9.84
N MET A 29 -7.47 -22.37 8.97
CA MET A 29 -7.48 -22.04 7.55
C MET A 29 -7.82 -20.57 7.28
N ASN A 30 -8.60 -19.93 8.16
CA ASN A 30 -8.90 -18.50 8.05
C ASN A 30 -7.69 -17.64 8.39
N GLU A 31 -6.86 -18.08 9.34
CA GLU A 31 -5.61 -17.40 9.71
C GLU A 31 -4.58 -17.51 8.57
N ILE A 32 -4.46 -18.69 7.94
CA ILE A 32 -3.62 -18.86 6.74
C ILE A 32 -4.12 -18.04 5.55
N LEU A 33 -5.43 -18.06 5.29
CA LEU A 33 -6.04 -17.21 4.25
C LEU A 33 -5.81 -15.73 4.55
N GLY A 34 -5.94 -15.32 5.82
CA GLY A 34 -5.61 -13.98 6.28
C GLY A 34 -4.16 -13.61 5.99
N ILE A 35 -3.20 -14.45 6.36
CA ILE A 35 -1.76 -14.24 6.12
C ILE A 35 -1.43 -14.19 4.62
N LEU A 36 -2.06 -15.04 3.81
CA LEU A 36 -1.87 -15.05 2.35
C LEU A 36 -2.46 -13.81 1.68
N LEU A 37 -3.65 -13.37 2.10
CA LEU A 37 -4.28 -12.13 1.64
C LEU A 37 -3.44 -10.91 2.06
N LEU A 38 -2.92 -10.90 3.29
CA LEU A 38 -2.00 -9.88 3.78
C LEU A 38 -0.74 -9.79 2.91
N LYS A 39 -0.13 -10.94 2.58
CA LYS A 39 1.04 -10.97 1.69
C LYS A 39 0.72 -10.45 0.28
N LYS A 40 -0.36 -10.95 -0.34
CA LYS A 40 -0.74 -10.56 -1.70
C LYS A 40 -1.10 -9.07 -1.80
N ASN A 41 -1.75 -8.52 -0.77
CA ASN A 41 -2.12 -7.12 -0.74
C ASN A 41 -0.96 -6.22 -0.27
N SER A 42 0.11 -6.76 0.29
CA SER A 42 1.27 -5.94 0.68
C SER A 42 2.16 -5.51 -0.51
N GLU A 43 2.02 -6.15 -1.67
CA GLU A 43 2.84 -5.88 -2.87
C GLU A 43 2.65 -4.46 -3.44
N SER A 44 3.64 -3.97 -4.16
CA SER A 44 3.58 -2.67 -4.87
C SER A 44 2.45 -2.67 -5.90
N GLU A 45 1.61 -1.63 -5.88
CA GLU A 45 0.57 -1.49 -6.91
C GLU A 45 1.20 -1.11 -8.24
N GLY A 46 2.21 -0.23 -8.23
CA GLY A 46 2.93 0.19 -9.41
C GLY A 46 3.62 -0.96 -10.14
N GLU A 47 4.31 -1.83 -9.42
CA GLU A 47 4.89 -3.03 -10.04
C GLU A 47 3.82 -3.97 -10.58
N SER A 48 2.66 -4.08 -9.91
CA SER A 48 1.52 -4.86 -10.41
C SER A 48 0.92 -4.31 -11.71
N LEU A 49 1.09 -3.01 -11.96
CA LEU A 49 0.72 -2.32 -13.19
C LEU A 49 1.83 -2.37 -14.26
N GLY A 50 2.96 -3.03 -13.98
CA GLY A 50 4.11 -3.12 -14.88
C GLY A 50 5.02 -1.88 -14.86
N LEU A 51 4.89 -1.01 -13.87
CA LEU A 51 5.71 0.20 -13.74
C LEU A 51 7.04 -0.12 -13.06
N LYS A 52 8.09 0.59 -13.47
CA LYS A 52 9.36 0.61 -12.74
C LYS A 52 9.37 1.80 -11.78
N ILE A 53 9.19 1.50 -10.49
CA ILE A 53 9.15 2.53 -9.45
C ILE A 53 10.58 2.99 -9.10
N ALA A 54 10.81 4.30 -9.20
CA ALA A 54 12.08 4.92 -8.89
C ALA A 54 12.16 5.33 -7.40
N PHE A 55 11.07 5.86 -6.86
CA PHE A 55 10.94 6.19 -5.44
C PHE A 55 9.49 6.15 -5.02
N SER A 56 9.25 6.05 -3.71
CA SER A 56 7.92 6.14 -3.12
C SER A 56 7.93 7.13 -1.99
N THR A 57 6.79 7.79 -1.79
CA THR A 57 6.58 8.71 -0.68
C THR A 57 5.50 8.15 0.22
N ARG A 58 5.71 8.18 1.54
CA ARG A 58 4.87 7.46 2.48
C ARG A 58 4.42 8.36 3.62
N PHE A 59 3.17 8.20 4.01
CA PHE A 59 2.65 8.77 5.23
C PHE A 59 2.45 7.67 6.27
N LYS A 60 2.84 7.95 7.51
CA LYS A 60 2.80 6.98 8.61
C LYS A 60 2.36 7.64 9.91
N LYS A 61 1.73 6.87 10.80
CA LYS A 61 1.49 7.30 12.18
C LYS A 61 2.80 7.43 12.94
N SER A 62 2.80 8.11 14.08
CA SER A 62 3.97 8.19 14.97
C SER A 62 4.42 6.82 15.50
N SER A 63 3.54 5.82 15.50
CA SER A 63 3.85 4.42 15.81
C SER A 63 4.68 3.70 14.73
N GLY A 64 4.83 4.31 13.55
CA GLY A 64 5.51 3.72 12.39
C GLY A 64 4.59 2.96 11.44
N GLU A 65 3.30 2.81 11.77
CA GLU A 65 2.31 2.19 10.88
C GLU A 65 2.14 3.03 9.60
N ILE A 66 2.30 2.40 8.44
CA ILE A 66 2.17 3.06 7.14
C ILE A 66 0.69 3.21 6.79
N LEU A 67 0.26 4.44 6.54
CA LEU A 67 -1.11 4.80 6.18
C LEU A 67 -1.30 4.78 4.67
N SER A 68 -0.34 5.36 3.94
CA SER A 68 -0.42 5.44 2.50
C SER A 68 0.96 5.49 1.86
N CYS A 69 1.00 5.07 0.59
CA CYS A 69 2.17 5.19 -0.26
C CYS A 69 1.78 5.68 -1.65
N HIS A 70 2.55 6.64 -2.16
CA HIS A 70 2.48 7.09 -3.54
C HIS A 70 3.76 6.62 -4.24
N GLU A 71 3.61 5.94 -5.36
CA GLU A 71 4.71 5.33 -6.09
C GLU A 71 5.02 6.12 -7.36
N TRP A 72 6.30 6.47 -7.54
CA TRP A 72 6.71 7.41 -8.58
C TRP A 72 7.71 6.74 -9.52
N THR A 73 7.42 6.81 -10.81
CA THR A 73 8.37 6.36 -11.85
C THR A 73 9.51 7.37 -12.03
N ALA A 74 10.50 7.02 -12.85
CA ALA A 74 11.62 7.90 -13.15
C ALA A 74 11.20 9.25 -13.76
N ALA A 75 10.00 9.32 -14.36
CA ALA A 75 9.44 10.55 -14.92
C ALA A 75 9.22 11.66 -13.89
N PHE A 76 9.17 11.34 -12.59
CA PHE A 76 8.91 12.29 -11.51
C PHE A 76 10.17 12.63 -10.68
N LEU A 77 11.36 12.15 -11.08
CA LEU A 77 12.58 12.35 -10.30
C LEU A 77 12.94 13.83 -10.11
N ASP A 78 12.71 14.67 -11.12
CA ASP A 78 12.91 16.11 -11.03
C ASP A 78 11.95 16.79 -10.03
N LYS A 79 10.84 16.12 -9.67
CA LYS A 79 9.85 16.58 -8.68
C LYS A 79 10.10 16.00 -7.28
N LYS A 80 11.06 15.10 -7.08
CA LYS A 80 11.29 14.43 -5.77
C LYS A 80 11.48 15.43 -4.62
N ALA A 81 12.24 16.50 -4.85
CA ALA A 81 12.46 17.55 -3.85
C ALA A 81 11.18 18.35 -3.53
N LEU A 82 10.37 18.66 -4.56
CA LEU A 82 9.08 19.32 -4.41
C LEU A 82 8.11 18.47 -3.59
N TRP A 83 8.09 17.16 -3.81
CA TRP A 83 7.28 16.22 -3.04
C TRP A 83 7.70 16.15 -1.59
N ASN A 84 9.01 16.15 -1.33
CA ASN A 84 9.51 16.16 0.03
C ASN A 84 9.01 17.37 0.83
N GLN A 85 9.10 18.56 0.21
CA GLN A 85 8.63 19.79 0.84
C GLN A 85 7.11 19.80 1.00
N SER A 86 6.38 19.41 -0.03
CA SER A 86 4.90 19.37 -0.02
C SER A 86 4.38 18.38 1.02
N GLY A 87 5.01 17.20 1.11
CA GLY A 87 4.70 16.16 2.09
C GLY A 87 4.93 16.65 3.52
N GLN A 88 6.06 17.29 3.80
CA GLN A 88 6.32 17.86 5.13
C GLN A 88 5.35 18.99 5.47
N THR A 89 5.07 19.88 4.52
CA THR A 89 4.08 20.97 4.70
C THR A 89 2.71 20.41 5.05
N PHE A 90 2.32 19.32 4.39
CA PHE A 90 1.08 18.63 4.68
C PHE A 90 1.08 18.03 6.10
N VAL A 91 2.16 17.35 6.52
CA VAL A 91 2.32 16.83 7.90
C VAL A 91 2.17 17.94 8.94
N ASP A 92 2.87 19.06 8.74
CA ASP A 92 2.84 20.20 9.67
C ASP A 92 1.44 20.78 9.77
N ARG A 93 0.75 20.93 8.63
CA ARG A 93 -0.64 21.36 8.57
C ARG A 93 -1.57 20.40 9.29
N MET A 94 -1.36 19.09 9.11
CA MET A 94 -2.17 18.06 9.76
C MET A 94 -2.08 18.13 11.28
N LYS A 95 -0.87 18.34 11.79
CA LYS A 95 -0.64 18.53 13.21
C LYS A 95 -1.27 19.83 13.72
N ALA A 96 -1.06 20.94 13.02
CA ALA A 96 -1.47 22.26 13.47
C ALA A 96 -2.99 22.46 13.46
N ILE A 97 -3.69 21.95 12.44
CA ILE A 97 -5.13 22.20 12.26
C ILE A 97 -5.97 21.09 12.89
N TYR A 98 -5.55 19.83 12.74
CA TYR A 98 -6.37 18.67 13.12
C TYR A 98 -5.81 17.92 14.32
N GLY A 99 -4.66 18.33 14.88
CA GLY A 99 -3.99 17.60 15.95
C GLY A 99 -3.52 16.20 15.52
N TYR A 100 -3.56 15.87 14.23
CA TYR A 100 -3.26 14.55 13.72
C TYR A 100 -1.75 14.37 13.61
N ASP A 101 -1.21 13.48 14.44
CA ASP A 101 0.22 13.19 14.48
C ASP A 101 0.59 12.14 13.44
N MET A 102 1.38 12.56 12.47
CA MET A 102 1.84 11.72 11.38
C MET A 102 3.23 12.15 10.94
N ALA A 103 3.91 11.26 10.24
CA ALA A 103 5.19 11.53 9.64
C ALA A 103 5.14 11.23 8.15
N TYR A 104 6.09 11.83 7.43
CA TYR A 104 6.30 11.65 6.01
C TYR A 104 7.73 11.21 5.77
N ASP A 105 7.93 10.27 4.86
CA ASP A 105 9.26 9.93 4.37
C ASP A 105 9.25 9.60 2.87
N ILE A 106 10.46 9.56 2.31
CA ILE A 106 10.71 9.14 0.94
C ILE A 106 11.66 7.95 1.00
N ILE A 107 11.34 6.91 0.24
CA ILE A 107 12.19 5.73 0.05
C ILE A 107 12.52 5.57 -1.43
N ASP A 108 13.65 4.97 -1.71
CA ASP A 108 14.01 4.56 -3.07
C ASP A 108 13.32 3.24 -3.41
N GLY A 109 12.80 3.12 -4.64
CA GLY A 109 12.05 1.96 -5.10
C GLY A 109 10.58 1.91 -4.61
N PRO A 110 9.92 0.76 -4.79
CA PRO A 110 8.50 0.56 -4.48
C PRO A 110 8.19 0.60 -2.98
N CYS A 111 6.91 0.79 -2.65
CA CYS A 111 6.43 0.75 -1.28
C CYS A 111 5.54 -0.46 -0.99
N VAL A 112 5.70 -1.00 0.23
CA VAL A 112 4.79 -1.96 0.85
C VAL A 112 3.92 -1.26 1.89
N VAL A 113 2.60 -1.42 1.80
CA VAL A 113 1.64 -0.94 2.81
C VAL A 113 1.03 -2.15 3.53
N PRO A 114 1.31 -2.35 4.83
CA PRO A 114 0.63 -3.37 5.62
C PRO A 114 -0.88 -3.11 5.64
N ASN A 115 -1.70 -4.18 5.59
CA ASN A 115 -3.16 -4.08 5.57
C ASN A 115 -3.71 -3.16 4.46
N LYS A 116 -3.06 -3.14 3.29
CA LYS A 116 -3.54 -2.42 2.10
C LYS A 116 -4.95 -2.89 1.74
N VAL A 117 -5.91 -1.98 1.71
CA VAL A 117 -7.29 -2.28 1.30
C VAL A 117 -7.66 -1.63 -0.02
N VAL A 118 -7.02 -0.52 -0.39
CA VAL A 118 -7.42 0.28 -1.55
C VAL A 118 -6.24 0.90 -2.29
N ALA A 119 -6.43 1.10 -3.59
CA ALA A 119 -5.62 2.02 -4.40
C ALA A 119 -6.51 3.03 -5.13
N CYS A 120 -6.00 4.25 -5.29
CA CYS A 120 -6.48 5.24 -6.25
C CYS A 120 -5.32 5.57 -7.18
N ASN A 121 -5.38 5.08 -8.42
CA ASN A 121 -4.32 5.28 -9.40
C ASN A 121 -4.64 6.51 -10.25
N TYR A 122 -3.69 7.43 -10.37
CA TYR A 122 -3.84 8.68 -11.11
C TYR A 122 -3.14 8.60 -12.45
N GLU A 123 -3.82 8.95 -13.53
CA GLU A 123 -3.20 9.07 -14.84
C GLU A 123 -3.06 10.54 -15.23
N GLY A 124 -1.95 10.91 -15.88
CA GLY A 124 -1.75 12.29 -16.35
C GLY A 124 -1.48 13.28 -15.22
N PHE A 125 -1.04 12.81 -14.06
CA PHE A 125 -0.84 13.67 -12.90
C PHE A 125 0.21 14.75 -13.20
N MET A 126 -0.13 16.02 -12.96
CA MET A 126 0.69 17.18 -13.34
C MET A 126 1.08 17.25 -14.83
N GLY A 127 0.29 16.65 -15.72
CA GLY A 127 0.58 16.62 -17.15
C GLY A 127 1.67 15.64 -17.56
N ILE A 128 2.12 14.78 -16.64
CA ILE A 128 3.03 13.67 -16.94
C ILE A 128 2.18 12.44 -17.24
N ASN A 129 2.31 11.88 -18.44
CA ASN A 129 1.51 10.75 -18.93
C ASN A 129 2.03 9.39 -18.41
N GLU A 130 2.23 9.30 -17.10
CA GLU A 130 2.62 8.10 -16.38
C GLU A 130 1.65 7.92 -15.20
N PRO A 131 1.16 6.71 -14.92
CA PRO A 131 0.33 6.47 -13.75
C PRO A 131 1.11 6.73 -12.46
N VAL A 132 0.43 7.30 -11.47
CA VAL A 132 0.90 7.44 -10.09
C VAL A 132 -0.02 6.59 -9.21
N PRO A 133 0.44 5.39 -8.80
CA PRO A 133 -0.30 4.55 -7.87
C PRO A 133 -0.28 5.14 -6.46
N ASN A 134 -1.47 5.40 -5.90
CA ASN A 134 -1.61 5.78 -4.50
C ASN A 134 -2.36 4.68 -3.76
N VAL A 135 -1.68 4.00 -2.85
CA VAL A 135 -2.22 2.90 -2.05
C VAL A 135 -2.46 3.35 -0.62
N TYR A 136 -3.50 2.81 0.00
CA TYR A 136 -3.87 3.12 1.38
C TYR A 136 -4.13 1.85 2.18
N SER A 137 -3.69 1.85 3.43
CA SER A 137 -4.14 0.88 4.43
C SER A 137 -5.59 1.15 4.81
N TYR A 138 -6.21 0.24 5.57
CA TYR A 138 -7.56 0.46 6.10
C TYR A 138 -7.67 1.79 6.86
N ASP A 139 -6.80 2.00 7.85
CA ASP A 139 -6.74 3.25 8.62
C ASP A 139 -6.34 4.44 7.73
N GLY A 140 -5.47 4.20 6.75
CA GLY A 140 -5.12 5.19 5.75
C GLY A 140 -6.32 5.68 4.94
N GLU A 141 -7.28 4.83 4.60
CA GLU A 141 -8.49 5.24 3.90
C GLU A 141 -9.45 5.99 4.84
N ARG A 142 -9.61 5.49 6.07
CA ARG A 142 -10.65 5.90 7.03
C ARG A 142 -10.32 7.11 7.86
N ASP A 143 -9.06 7.27 8.25
CA ASP A 143 -8.61 8.35 9.14
C ASP A 143 -7.93 9.45 8.34
N TYR A 144 -7.24 9.07 7.26
CA TYR A 144 -6.41 9.97 6.49
C TYR A 144 -7.08 10.38 5.16
N PHE A 145 -7.26 9.46 4.23
CA PHE A 145 -7.61 9.77 2.84
C PHE A 145 -8.97 10.48 2.75
N VAL A 146 -10.05 9.87 3.24
CA VAL A 146 -11.38 10.45 3.07
C VAL A 146 -11.63 11.67 3.99
N PRO A 147 -11.39 11.60 5.31
CA PRO A 147 -11.73 12.71 6.20
C PRO A 147 -10.89 13.96 5.97
N ILE A 148 -9.59 13.80 5.70
CA ILE A 148 -8.72 14.95 5.51
C ILE A 148 -9.08 15.66 4.22
N TRP A 149 -9.26 14.94 3.12
CA TRP A 149 -9.63 15.57 1.85
C TRP A 149 -10.98 16.29 1.93
N ARG A 150 -11.97 15.79 2.68
CA ARG A 150 -13.24 16.50 2.94
C ARG A 150 -13.08 17.88 3.56
N SER A 151 -11.99 18.10 4.30
CA SER A 151 -11.72 19.40 4.92
C SER A 151 -11.18 20.45 3.94
N TYR A 152 -10.84 20.06 2.71
CA TYR A 152 -10.42 20.96 1.65
C TYR A 152 -11.63 21.45 0.84
N ASP A 153 -11.54 22.71 0.41
CA ASP A 153 -12.56 23.31 -0.44
C ASP A 153 -12.72 22.53 -1.76
N GLY A 154 -13.97 22.24 -2.11
CA GLY A 154 -14.34 21.39 -3.26
C GLY A 154 -14.38 19.88 -3.01
N PHE A 155 -14.21 19.41 -1.76
CA PHE A 155 -14.32 17.99 -1.41
C PHE A 155 -15.26 17.70 -0.22
N ALA A 156 -15.92 18.72 0.32
CA ALA A 156 -16.78 18.59 1.51
C ALA A 156 -17.93 17.57 1.35
N ASP A 157 -18.41 17.37 0.13
CA ASP A 157 -19.52 16.47 -0.21
C ASP A 157 -19.07 15.05 -0.61
N VAL A 158 -17.77 14.75 -0.55
CA VAL A 158 -17.22 13.41 -0.81
C VAL A 158 -17.89 12.39 0.11
N LYS A 159 -18.45 11.31 -0.42
CA LYS A 159 -19.21 10.32 0.37
C LYS A 159 -18.36 9.17 0.91
N ASN A 160 -17.37 8.76 0.12
CA ASN A 160 -16.57 7.56 0.39
C ASN A 160 -15.25 7.63 -0.40
N GLY A 161 -14.40 6.61 -0.26
CA GLY A 161 -13.08 6.55 -0.90
C GLY A 161 -13.15 6.51 -2.42
N LYS A 162 -14.14 5.81 -2.98
CA LYS A 162 -14.37 5.73 -4.43
C LYS A 162 -14.78 7.08 -5.02
N ASP A 163 -15.72 7.76 -4.37
CA ASP A 163 -16.16 9.10 -4.74
C ASP A 163 -15.01 10.10 -4.65
N LEU A 164 -14.22 10.04 -3.57
CA LEU A 164 -13.01 10.86 -3.45
C LEU A 164 -12.05 10.62 -4.61
N CYS A 165 -11.70 9.37 -4.88
CA CYS A 165 -10.77 9.02 -5.94
C CYS A 165 -11.21 9.61 -7.28
N ASN A 166 -12.48 9.41 -7.65
CA ASN A 166 -13.07 9.96 -8.87
C ASN A 166 -12.97 11.49 -8.95
N LYS A 167 -13.24 12.20 -7.83
CA LYS A 167 -13.12 13.66 -7.77
C LYS A 167 -11.69 14.16 -7.88
N LEU A 168 -10.73 13.39 -7.37
CA LEU A 168 -9.32 13.70 -7.51
C LEU A 168 -8.83 13.53 -8.96
N GLY A 169 -9.66 12.97 -9.85
CA GLY A 169 -9.49 13.05 -11.31
C GLY A 169 -9.30 14.48 -11.83
N ARG A 170 -9.74 15.51 -11.10
CA ARG A 170 -9.45 16.92 -11.45
C ARG A 170 -7.96 17.28 -11.49
N TYR A 171 -7.10 16.47 -10.87
CA TYR A 171 -5.65 16.67 -10.85
C TYR A 171 -4.89 15.84 -11.89
N GLY A 172 -5.62 15.06 -12.69
CA GLY A 172 -5.07 14.24 -13.78
C GLY A 172 -6.05 14.17 -14.95
N HIS A 173 -5.85 13.21 -15.84
CA HIS A 173 -6.79 12.91 -16.92
C HIS A 173 -7.82 11.87 -16.50
N ALA A 174 -7.42 10.92 -15.64
CA ALA A 174 -8.28 9.88 -15.11
C ALA A 174 -7.82 9.43 -13.71
N THR A 175 -8.74 8.82 -12.98
CA THR A 175 -8.45 8.12 -11.72
C THR A 175 -9.12 6.76 -11.70
N HIS A 176 -8.47 5.78 -11.09
CA HIS A 176 -8.97 4.41 -10.99
C HIS A 176 -8.96 3.95 -9.54
N TYR A 177 -10.15 3.83 -8.96
CA TYR A 177 -10.34 3.26 -7.63
C TYR A 177 -10.33 1.72 -7.72
N LYS A 178 -9.52 1.07 -6.89
CA LYS A 178 -9.38 -0.38 -6.81
C LYS A 178 -9.49 -0.82 -5.36
N CYS A 179 -10.52 -1.60 -5.05
CA CYS A 179 -10.65 -2.25 -3.75
C CYS A 179 -10.03 -3.66 -3.80
N PHE A 180 -9.05 -3.90 -2.93
CA PHE A 180 -8.42 -5.22 -2.79
C PHE A 180 -9.17 -6.14 -1.83
N VAL A 181 -9.93 -5.56 -0.89
CA VAL A 181 -10.66 -6.30 0.15
C VAL A 181 -12.10 -5.79 0.23
N PRO A 182 -13.00 -6.33 -0.62
CA PRO A 182 -14.42 -5.94 -0.59
C PRO A 182 -15.03 -6.08 0.80
N GLY A 183 -15.79 -5.07 1.22
CA GLY A 183 -16.37 -4.99 2.57
C GLY A 183 -15.47 -4.30 3.61
N GLN A 184 -14.18 -4.09 3.32
CA GLN A 184 -13.30 -3.25 4.16
C GLN A 184 -13.05 -1.88 3.53
N CYS A 185 -13.04 -1.80 2.21
CA CYS A 185 -12.94 -0.56 1.45
C CYS A 185 -14.15 0.37 1.67
N TRP A 186 -13.95 1.67 1.58
CA TRP A 186 -15.03 2.66 1.61
C TRP A 186 -15.61 2.90 0.21
N GLU A 187 -16.37 1.92 -0.30
CA GLU A 187 -16.85 1.95 -1.70
C GLU A 187 -18.25 2.56 -1.86
N ASN A 188 -19.04 2.59 -0.78
CA ASN A 188 -20.45 3.00 -0.76
C ASN A 188 -20.70 4.09 0.30
#